data_AF-W2FYA2-F1
#
_entry.id   AF-W2FYA2-F1
#
_cell.length_a   1.000
_cell.length_b   1.000
_cell.length_c   1.000
_cell.angle_alpha   90.00
_cell.angle_beta   90.00
_cell.angle_gamma   90.00
#
_symmetry.space_group_name_H-M   'P 1'
#
loop_
_entity.id
_entity.type
_entity.pdbx_description
1 polymer ?
#
loop_
_entity_poly.entity_id
_entity_poly.type
_entity_poly.pdbx_seq_one_letter_code
_entity_poly.pdbx_strand_id
1 'polypeptide(L)'
;MTVAFIVDVSALSIVFTALYVIAFGVTLGPLVWVMTADIFPDAIRASASSLCIGMNWLCNLIVGVSYPYISDALDDYAYVPFVVLLAIFFLLALKLVPETSGKSAEEILAEYDSRREK
;
A
#
# COMPACT_ATOMS: atom_id res chain seq x y z
N MET A 1 8.44 -1.43 15.22
CA MET A 1 9.69 -0.64 15.15
C MET A 1 9.74 0.44 16.22
N THR A 2 8.83 1.43 16.23
CA THR A 2 8.80 2.49 17.28
C THR A 2 8.88 1.96 18.72
N VAL A 3 8.10 0.93 19.08
CA VAL A 3 8.18 0.31 20.42
C VAL A 3 9.57 -0.26 20.72
N ALA A 4 10.22 -0.89 19.73
CA ALA A 4 11.54 -1.47 19.90
C ALA A 4 12.64 -0.40 20.09
N PHE A 5 12.46 0.77 19.48
CA PHE A 5 13.35 1.93 19.66
C PHE A 5 13.17 2.56 21.04
N ILE A 6 11.92 2.82 21.46
CA ILE A 6 11.62 3.39 22.79
C ILE A 6 12.15 2.50 23.93
N VAL A 7 12.07 1.18 23.79
CA VAL A 7 12.56 0.25 24.83
C VAL A 7 14.04 -0.12 24.69
N ASP A 8 14.72 0.36 23.65
CA ASP A 8 16.12 0.08 23.30
C ASP A 8 16.46 -1.43 23.25
N VAL A 9 15.55 -2.23 22.67
CA VAL A 9 15.76 -3.69 22.49
C VAL A 9 15.84 -4.01 21.00
N SER A 10 17.07 -4.11 20.49
CA SER A 10 17.36 -4.38 19.07
C SER A 10 16.77 -5.70 18.56
N ALA A 11 16.68 -6.73 19.41
CA ALA A 11 16.06 -8.01 19.04
C ALA A 11 14.58 -7.87 18.66
N LEU A 12 13.84 -6.96 19.30
CA LEU A 12 12.43 -6.69 18.96
C LEU A 12 12.29 -6.08 17.56
N SER A 13 13.27 -5.27 17.12
CA SER A 13 13.28 -4.71 15.76
C SER A 13 13.35 -5.80 14.70
N ILE A 14 14.15 -6.86 14.93
CA ILE A 14 14.23 -8.01 14.03
C ILE A 14 12.88 -8.72 13.96
N VAL A 15 12.29 -9.03 15.12
CA VAL A 15 10.99 -9.73 15.20
C VAL A 15 9.89 -8.92 14.51
N PHE A 16 9.76 -7.63 14.81
CA PHE A 16 8.74 -6.79 14.19
C PHE A 16 8.95 -6.59 12.70
N THR A 17 10.20 -6.49 12.24
CA THR A 17 10.49 -6.40 10.79
C THR A 17 10.12 -7.70 10.09
N ALA A 18 10.46 -8.86 10.65
CA ALA A 18 10.09 -10.15 10.10
C ALA A 18 8.57 -10.33 10.01
N LEU A 19 7.84 -9.99 11.08
CA LEU A 19 6.38 -10.03 11.08
C LEU A 19 5.77 -9.09 10.03
N TYR A 20 6.30 -7.87 9.91
CA TYR A 20 5.87 -6.94 8.87
C TYR A 20 6.08 -7.50 7.47
N VAL A 21 7.26 -8.06 7.18
CA VAL A 21 7.58 -8.64 5.86
C VAL A 21 6.67 -9.82 5.54
N ILE A 22 6.41 -10.71 6.51
CA ILE A 22 5.49 -11.83 6.34
C ILE A 22 4.08 -11.33 6.06
N ALA A 23 3.55 -10.43 6.90
CA ALA A 23 2.21 -9.89 6.75
C ALA A 23 2.04 -9.18 5.39
N PHE A 24 3.01 -8.36 5.00
CA PHE A 24 3.00 -7.67 3.71
C PHE A 24 3.06 -8.68 2.54
N GLY A 25 3.93 -9.69 2.64
CA GLY A 25 4.10 -10.71 1.61
C GLY A 25 2.87 -11.60 1.37
N VAL A 26 2.05 -11.85 2.39
CA VAL A 26 0.81 -12.65 2.25
C VAL A 26 -0.44 -11.82 1.96
N THR A 27 -0.37 -10.49 2.11
CA THR A 27 -1.52 -9.59 1.91
C THR A 27 -1.28 -8.62 0.76
N LEU A 28 -0.90 -7.38 1.08
CA LEU A 28 -0.84 -6.26 0.15
C LEU A 28 0.18 -6.49 -0.96
N GLY A 29 1.32 -7.11 -0.65
CA GLY A 29 2.42 -7.34 -1.58
C GLY A 29 1.96 -7.90 -2.93
N PRO A 30 1.41 -9.12 -2.99
CA PRO A 30 0.87 -9.70 -4.23
C PRO A 30 -0.47 -9.07 -4.64
N LEU A 31 -1.32 -8.70 -3.67
CA LEU A 31 -2.69 -8.26 -3.94
C LEU A 31 -2.75 -7.01 -4.83
N VAL A 32 -1.92 -5.99 -4.59
CA VAL A 32 -1.95 -4.76 -5.42
C VAL A 32 -1.59 -5.03 -6.87
N TRP A 33 -0.69 -5.96 -7.16
CA TRP A 33 -0.30 -6.29 -8.53
C TRP A 33 -1.41 -7.03 -9.28
N VAL A 34 -2.07 -7.97 -8.62
CA VAL A 34 -3.20 -8.71 -9.19
C VAL A 34 -4.38 -7.76 -9.41
N MET A 35 -4.74 -6.99 -8.39
CA MET A 35 -5.85 -6.03 -8.46
C MET A 35 -5.66 -5.00 -9.57
N THR A 36 -4.45 -4.44 -9.73
CA THR A 36 -4.16 -3.46 -10.79
C THR A 36 -4.36 -4.06 -12.18
N ALA A 37 -4.11 -5.37 -12.35
CA ALA A 37 -4.36 -6.04 -13.62
C ALA A 37 -5.86 -6.24 -13.88
N ASP A 38 -6.66 -6.47 -12.84
CA ASP A 38 -8.09 -6.82 -12.96
C ASP A 38 -9.02 -5.60 -13.03
N ILE A 39 -8.61 -4.48 -12.43
CA ILE A 39 -9.47 -3.30 -12.24
C ILE A 39 -9.71 -2.49 -13.52
N PHE A 40 -8.83 -2.62 -14.51
CA PHE A 40 -8.88 -1.83 -15.73
C PHE A 40 -9.49 -2.61 -16.92
N PRO A 41 -10.36 -1.97 -17.71
CA PRO A 41 -10.82 -2.52 -18.99
C PRO A 41 -9.63 -2.79 -19.93
N ASP A 42 -9.72 -3.83 -20.75
CA ASP A 42 -8.67 -4.23 -21.70
C ASP A 42 -8.18 -3.08 -22.59
N ALA A 43 -9.10 -2.20 -23.01
CA ALA A 43 -8.80 -1.07 -23.89
C ALA A 43 -7.78 -0.07 -23.30
N ILE A 44 -7.73 0.09 -21.97
CA ILE A 44 -6.84 1.06 -21.30
C ILE A 44 -5.86 0.42 -20.33
N ARG A 45 -5.95 -0.90 -20.11
CA ARG A 45 -5.20 -1.64 -19.09
C ARG A 45 -3.71 -1.38 -19.15
N ALA A 46 -3.12 -1.44 -20.35
CA ALA A 46 -1.68 -1.24 -20.53
C ALA A 46 -1.22 0.17 -20.12
N SER A 47 -1.93 1.21 -20.54
CA SER A 47 -1.59 2.61 -20.22
C SER A 47 -1.87 2.96 -18.76
N ALA A 48 -2.99 2.47 -18.21
CA ALA A 48 -3.31 2.70 -16.81
C ALA A 48 -2.33 1.99 -15.87
N SER A 49 -2.00 0.72 -16.17
CA SER A 49 -1.03 -0.06 -15.40
C SER A 49 0.37 0.56 -15.44
N SER A 50 0.83 1.03 -16.61
CA SER A 50 2.16 1.66 -16.70
C SER A 50 2.25 2.95 -15.87
N LEU A 51 1.17 3.73 -15.80
CA LEU A 51 1.10 4.90 -14.92
C LEU A 51 1.14 4.49 -13.45
N CYS A 52 0.35 3.50 -13.04
CA CYS A 52 0.36 2.97 -11.67
C CYS A 52 1.76 2.49 -11.26
N ILE A 53 2.45 1.77 -12.15
CA ILE A 53 3.82 1.29 -11.94
C ILE A 53 4.80 2.47 -11.85
N GLY A 54 4.70 3.45 -12.75
CA GLY A 54 5.53 4.65 -12.70
C GLY A 54 5.36 5.41 -11.38
N MET A 55 4.13 5.57 -10.92
CA MET A 55 3.83 6.18 -9.62
C MET A 55 4.37 5.35 -8.45
N ASN A 56 4.28 4.02 -8.52
CA ASN A 56 4.84 3.14 -7.49
C ASN A 56 6.35 3.34 -7.33
N TRP A 57 7.10 3.35 -8.44
CA TRP A 57 8.54 3.59 -8.41
C TRP A 57 8.90 5.01 -7.97
N LEU A 58 8.11 6.00 -8.37
CA LEU A 58 8.29 7.38 -7.90
C LEU A 58 8.09 7.49 -6.39
N CYS A 59 7.03 6.89 -5.84
CA CYS A 59 6.80 6.84 -4.40
C CYS A 59 7.92 6.10 -3.66
N ASN A 60 8.43 5.00 -4.23
CA ASN A 60 9.57 4.27 -3.67
C ASN A 60 10.81 5.16 -3.61
N LEU A 61 11.12 5.90 -4.68
CA LEU A 61 12.22 6.86 -4.72
C LEU A 61 12.05 7.97 -3.66
N ILE A 62 10.85 8.55 -3.56
CA ILE A 62 10.55 9.60 -2.57
C ILE A 62 10.79 9.07 -1.15
N VAL A 63 10.27 7.89 -0.82
CA VAL A 63 10.46 7.28 0.50
C VAL A 63 11.93 6.95 0.74
N GLY A 64 12.62 6.36 -0.24
CA GLY A 64 14.02 5.99 -0.12
C GLY A 64 14.94 7.20 0.12
N VAL A 65 14.70 8.32 -0.56
CA VAL A 65 15.46 9.56 -0.37
C VAL A 65 15.06 10.29 0.91
N SER A 66 13.78 10.33 1.26
CA SER A 66 13.28 11.10 2.42
C SER A 66 13.50 10.40 3.75
N TYR A 67 13.53 9.06 3.78
CA TYR A 67 13.56 8.29 5.03
C TYR A 67 14.72 8.66 5.98
N PRO A 68 15.98 8.84 5.53
CA PRO A 68 17.05 9.26 6.43
C PRO A 68 16.76 10.59 7.14
N TYR A 69 16.19 11.56 6.43
CA TYR A 69 15.81 12.86 7.01
C TYR A 69 14.63 12.74 7.98
N ILE A 70 13.66 11.86 7.68
CA ILE A 70 12.54 11.57 8.59
C ILE A 70 13.06 10.88 9.86
N SER A 71 13.99 9.95 9.70
CA SER A 71 14.60 9.22 10.81
C SER A 71 15.40 10.13 11.74
N ASP A 72 16.14 11.09 11.18
CA ASP A 72 16.90 12.08 11.94
C ASP A 72 15.98 13.10 12.65
N ALA A 73 14.85 13.46 12.04
CA ALA A 73 13.93 14.44 12.62
C ALA A 73 13.01 13.87 13.71
N LEU A 74 12.71 12.56 13.67
CA LEU A 74 11.71 11.93 14.55
C LEU A 74 12.30 10.88 15.50
N ASP A 75 13.60 10.57 15.40
CA ASP A 75 14.30 9.58 16.23
C ASP A 75 13.49 8.26 16.35
N ASP A 76 13.10 7.89 17.57
CA ASP A 76 12.34 6.68 17.90
C ASP A 76 10.97 6.60 17.18
N TYR A 77 10.44 7.75 16.76
CA TYR A 77 9.14 7.88 16.11
C TYR A 77 9.22 7.88 14.57
N ALA A 78 10.38 7.60 13.97
CA ALA A 78 10.60 7.58 12.52
C ALA A 78 9.56 6.78 11.70
N TYR A 79 8.98 5.73 12.30
CA TYR A 79 7.97 4.87 11.65
C TYR A 79 6.52 5.36 11.80
N VAL A 80 6.24 6.30 12.71
CA VAL A 80 4.88 6.79 12.97
C VAL A 80 4.21 7.41 11.73
N PRO A 81 4.88 8.25 10.92
CA PRO A 81 4.27 8.80 9.71
C PRO A 81 3.80 7.71 8.74
N PHE A 82 4.55 6.62 8.60
CA PHE A 82 4.19 5.50 7.74
C PHE A 82 2.97 4.73 8.25
N VAL A 83 2.85 4.57 9.57
CA VAL A 83 1.67 3.94 10.20
C VAL A 83 0.43 4.80 9.98
N VAL A 84 0.53 6.12 10.11
CA VAL A 84 -0.58 7.05 9.87
C VAL A 84 -1.01 7.01 8.40
N LEU A 85 -0.05 7.07 7.47
CA LEU A 85 -0.35 6.95 6.04
C LEU A 85 -0.98 5.60 5.69
N LEU A 86 -0.47 4.51 6.26
CA LEU A 86 -1.04 3.17 6.05
C LEU A 86 -2.50 3.10 6.52
N ALA A 87 -2.81 3.67 7.69
CA ALA A 87 -4.17 3.69 8.21
C ALA A 87 -5.12 4.51 7.30
N ILE A 88 -4.67 5.68 6.83
CA ILE A 88 -5.44 6.51 5.90
C ILE A 88 -5.69 5.74 4.58
N PHE A 89 -4.65 5.18 3.97
CA PHE A 89 -4.79 4.43 2.72
C PHE A 89 -5.62 3.16 2.87
N PHE A 90 -5.54 2.48 4.01
CA PHE A 90 -6.39 1.35 4.32
C PHE A 90 -7.88 1.74 4.35
N LEU A 91 -8.21 2.85 5.05
CA LEU A 91 -9.59 3.36 5.08
C LEU A 91 -10.08 3.81 3.69
N LEU A 92 -9.21 4.47 2.92
CA LEU A 92 -9.53 4.86 1.55
C LEU A 92 -9.73 3.64 0.66
N ALA A 93 -8.92 2.59 0.79
CA ALA A 93 -9.05 1.35 0.04
C ALA A 93 -10.41 0.68 0.31
N LEU A 94 -10.82 0.57 1.58
CA LEU A 94 -12.13 0.01 1.94
C LEU A 94 -13.30 0.73 1.28
N LYS A 95 -13.18 2.04 1.05
CA LYS A 95 -14.24 2.85 0.43
C LYS A 95 -14.17 2.87 -1.10
N LEU A 96 -12.97 3.02 -1.66
CA LEU A 96 -12.74 3.33 -3.07
C LEU A 96 -12.44 2.10 -3.93
N VAL A 97 -11.94 1.02 -3.33
CA VAL A 97 -11.57 -0.21 -4.05
C VAL A 97 -12.68 -1.24 -3.88
N PRO A 98 -13.34 -1.69 -4.96
CA PRO A 98 -14.29 -2.78 -4.91
C PRO A 98 -13.57 -4.12 -4.79
N GLU A 99 -14.30 -5.14 -4.35
CA GLU A 99 -13.80 -6.51 -4.35
C GLU A 99 -13.68 -6.99 -5.80
N THR A 100 -12.46 -7.34 -6.23
CA THR A 100 -12.18 -7.81 -7.60
C THR A 100 -12.13 -9.34 -7.70
N SER A 101 -12.07 -10.05 -6.58
CA SER A 101 -11.93 -11.50 -6.56
C SER A 101 -13.11 -12.21 -7.23
N GLY A 102 -12.82 -13.03 -8.23
CA GLY A 102 -13.79 -13.87 -8.91
C GLY A 102 -14.77 -13.13 -9.82
N LYS A 103 -14.54 -11.84 -10.11
CA LYS A 103 -15.40 -11.02 -10.96
C LYS A 103 -14.77 -10.77 -12.33
N SER A 104 -15.61 -10.59 -13.35
CA SER A 104 -15.17 -10.09 -14.65
C SER A 104 -14.88 -8.59 -14.59
N ALA A 105 -14.09 -8.08 -15.54
CA ALA A 105 -13.84 -6.64 -15.66
C ALA A 105 -15.14 -5.83 -15.84
N GLU A 106 -16.15 -6.39 -16.50
CA GLU A 106 -17.46 -5.76 -16.70
C GLU A 106 -18.25 -5.66 -15.39
N GLU A 107 -18.21 -6.71 -14.56
CA GLU A 107 -18.84 -6.71 -13.24
C GLU A 107 -18.19 -5.68 -12.29
N ILE A 108 -16.87 -5.54 -12.36
CA ILE A 108 -16.12 -4.53 -11.59
C ILE A 108 -16.52 -3.11 -12.02
N LEU A 109 -16.64 -2.86 -13.33
CA LEU A 109 -17.07 -1.57 -13.86
C LEU A 109 -18.52 -1.24 -13.47
N ALA A 110 -19.43 -2.21 -13.58
CA ALA A 110 -20.81 -2.03 -13.16
C ALA A 110 -20.93 -1.72 -11.66
N GLU A 111 -20.09 -2.33 -10.82
CA GLU A 111 -20.03 -2.01 -9.40
C GLU A 111 -19.52 -0.58 -9.17
N TYR A 112 -18.49 -0.15 -9.90
CA TYR A 112 -17.99 1.22 -9.84
C TYR A 112 -19.08 2.24 -10.23
N ASP A 113 -19.85 1.97 -11.29
CA ASP A 113 -20.95 2.84 -11.73
C ASP A 113 -22.05 2.89 -10.68
N SER A 114 -22.46 1.74 -10.12
CA SER A 114 -23.48 1.68 -9.05
C SER A 114 -23.05 2.41 -7.77
N ARG A 115 -21.75 2.37 -7.44
CA ARG A 115 -21.18 3.13 -6.30
C ARG A 115 -21.13 4.64 -6.57
N ARG A 116 -21.08 5.08 -7.85
CA ARG A 116 -21.05 6.50 -8.22
C ARG A 116 -22.43 7.17 -8.21
N GLU A 117 -23.48 6.39 -8.40
CA GLU A 117 -24.87 6.88 -8.40
C GLU A 117 -25.49 7.04 -6.99
N LYS A 118 -24.80 6.54 -5.94
CA LYS A 118 -25.19 6.66 -4.53
C LYS A 118 -24.51 7.83 -3.84
#